data_AF-A0A2E7I931-F1
#
_entry.id   AF-A0A2E7I931-F1
#
_cell.length_a   1.000
_cell.length_b   1.000
_cell.length_c   1.000
_cell.angle_alpha   90.00
_cell.angle_beta   90.00
_cell.angle_gamma   90.00
#
_symmetry.space_group_name_H-M   'P 1'
#
loop_
_entity.id
_entity.type
_entity.pdbx_description
1 polymer ?
#
loop_
_entity_poly.entity_id
_entity_poly.type
_entity_poly.pdbx_seq_one_letter_code
_entity_poly.pdbx_strand_id
1 'polypeptide(L)'
;MEIEKSGHSWHTITNVAVELKGNKAEVESYGLTAGGEIENNSIKNINIFFGRYHDEFTDTPDGWKISKRLYILDSNFSTEAENVSGALEGLFLGMNLRTDSEKYRKLYNGN
;
A
#
# COMPACT_ATOMS: atom_id res chain seq x y z
N MET A 1 17.55 13.95 -14.66
CA MET A 1 17.20 13.13 -13.49
C MET A 1 17.88 11.80 -13.69
N GLU A 2 18.88 11.48 -12.87
CA GLU A 2 19.50 10.15 -12.88
C GLU A 2 18.58 9.20 -12.11
N ILE A 3 18.30 8.03 -12.68
CA ILE A 3 17.41 7.03 -12.08
C ILE A 3 18.31 5.99 -11.43
N GLU A 4 18.16 5.80 -10.12
CA GLU A 4 18.82 4.74 -9.37
C GLU A 4 18.30 3.37 -9.83
N LYS A 5 19.22 2.49 -10.27
CA LYS A 5 18.89 1.15 -10.82
C LYS A 5 19.28 0.00 -9.90
N SER A 6 19.86 0.30 -8.74
CA SER A 6 20.41 -0.68 -7.79
C SER A 6 19.35 -1.38 -6.94
N GLY A 7 18.12 -0.86 -6.88
CA GLY A 7 17.06 -1.41 -6.05
C GLY A 7 15.81 -1.82 -6.83
N HIS A 8 15.00 -2.66 -6.21
CA HIS A 8 13.65 -2.95 -6.66
C HIS A 8 12.68 -2.92 -5.48
N SER A 9 11.50 -2.36 -5.72
CA SER A 9 10.41 -2.32 -4.73
C SER A 9 9.10 -2.79 -5.34
N TRP A 10 8.33 -3.48 -4.51
CA TRP A 10 6.96 -3.87 -4.77
C TRP A 10 6.06 -3.11 -3.80
N HIS A 11 5.00 -2.51 -4.34
CA HIS A 11 3.95 -1.87 -3.55
C HIS A 11 2.65 -2.61 -3.81
N THR A 12 2.02 -3.10 -2.74
CA THR A 12 0.70 -3.70 -2.79
C THR A 12 -0.23 -2.86 -1.93
N ILE A 13 -1.28 -2.33 -2.56
CA ILE A 13 -2.30 -1.51 -1.91
C ILE A 13 -3.60 -2.28 -1.89
N THR A 14 -4.22 -2.42 -0.73
CA THR A 14 -5.48 -3.17 -0.59
C THR A 14 -6.45 -2.50 0.39
N ASN A 15 -7.65 -3.08 0.48
CA ASN A 15 -8.71 -2.67 1.40
C ASN A 15 -9.05 -1.17 1.25
N VAL A 16 -9.12 -0.68 0.00
CA VAL A 16 -9.26 0.75 -0.33
C VAL A 16 -10.67 1.25 -0.07
N ALA A 17 -10.92 1.82 1.11
CA ALA A 17 -12.20 2.44 1.43
C ALA A 17 -12.20 3.90 0.94
N VAL A 18 -13.24 4.31 0.22
CA VAL A 18 -13.40 5.66 -0.33
C VAL A 18 -14.71 6.25 0.13
N GLU A 19 -14.68 7.47 0.68
CA GLU A 19 -15.87 8.30 0.93
C GLU A 19 -15.80 9.58 0.09
N LEU A 20 -16.86 9.86 -0.66
CA LEU A 20 -16.97 11.06 -1.49
C LEU A 20 -17.76 12.16 -0.77
N LYS A 21 -17.22 13.39 -0.79
CA LYS A 21 -17.84 14.62 -0.27
C LYS A 21 -17.75 15.72 -1.33
N GLY A 22 -18.67 15.70 -2.30
CA GLY A 22 -18.64 16.62 -3.44
C GLY A 22 -17.40 16.39 -4.31
N ASN A 23 -16.56 17.42 -4.46
CA ASN A 23 -15.30 17.34 -5.20
C ASN A 23 -14.11 16.89 -4.34
N LYS A 24 -14.37 16.31 -3.16
CA LYS A 24 -13.35 15.75 -2.27
C LYS A 24 -13.60 14.26 -2.02
N ALA A 25 -12.53 13.52 -1.74
CA ALA A 25 -12.62 12.16 -1.26
C ALA A 25 -11.70 11.93 -0.06
N GLU A 26 -12.17 11.22 0.94
CA GLU A 26 -11.35 10.64 2.01
C GLU A 26 -11.13 9.16 1.68
N VAL A 27 -9.86 8.73 1.72
CA VAL A 27 -9.47 7.38 1.32
C VAL A 27 -8.58 6.76 2.38
N GLU A 28 -8.99 5.60 2.90
CA GLU A 28 -8.12 4.74 3.71
C GLU A 28 -7.71 3.51 2.89
N SER A 29 -6.43 3.17 2.88
CA SER A 29 -5.94 1.92 2.28
C SER A 29 -4.78 1.33 3.06
N TYR A 30 -4.57 0.03 2.92
CA TYR A 30 -3.48 -0.69 3.56
C TYR A 30 -2.35 -0.89 2.55
N GLY A 31 -1.12 -0.64 2.98
CA GLY A 31 0.09 -0.77 2.18
C GLY A 31 0.98 -1.88 2.70
N LEU A 32 1.39 -2.77 1.79
CA LEU A 32 2.59 -3.59 1.94
C LEU A 32 3.60 -3.08 0.93
N THR A 33 4.74 -2.59 1.42
CA THR A 33 5.89 -2.26 0.58
C THR A 33 7.01 -3.20 0.93
N ALA A 34 7.58 -3.86 -0.09
CA ALA A 34 8.74 -4.72 0.09
C ALA A 34 9.81 -4.34 -0.93
N GLY A 35 11.08 -4.31 -0.56
CA GLY A 35 12.12 -3.98 -1.51
C GLY A 35 13.53 -4.13 -0.95
N GLY A 36 14.50 -4.19 -1.85
CA GLY A 36 15.90 -4.37 -1.52
C GLY A 36 16.81 -4.11 -2.71
N GLU A 37 18.11 -4.20 -2.47
CA GLU A 37 19.13 -4.06 -3.50
C GLU A 37 19.23 -5.33 -4.36
N ILE A 38 19.46 -5.15 -5.65
CA ILE A 38 19.71 -6.24 -6.59
C ILE A 38 21.21 -6.52 -6.62
N GLU A 39 21.60 -7.68 -6.11
CA GLU A 39 22.94 -8.25 -6.20
C GLU A 39 22.94 -9.47 -7.12
N ASN A 40 23.83 -9.51 -8.11
CA ASN A 40 23.96 -10.65 -9.03
C ASN A 40 22.61 -11.12 -9.61
N ASN A 41 21.76 -10.15 -10.02
CA ASN A 41 20.43 -10.38 -10.59
C ASN A 41 19.40 -10.99 -9.60
N SER A 42 19.60 -10.82 -8.28
CA SER A 42 18.70 -11.30 -7.23
C SER A 42 18.65 -10.33 -6.04
N ILE A 43 17.54 -10.29 -5.30
CA ILE A 43 17.46 -9.56 -4.03
C ILE A 43 17.72 -10.57 -2.91
N LYS A 44 18.75 -10.34 -2.10
CA LYS A 44 19.06 -11.20 -0.94
C LYS A 44 18.41 -10.73 0.34
N ASN A 45 18.53 -9.43 0.63
CA ASN A 45 17.94 -8.81 1.81
C ASN A 45 16.74 -7.97 1.38
N ILE A 46 15.61 -8.16 2.05
CA ILE A 46 14.39 -7.41 1.79
C ILE A 46 13.97 -6.65 3.04
N ASN A 47 13.61 -5.39 2.85
CA ASN A 47 12.94 -4.57 3.83
C ASN A 47 11.44 -4.60 3.53
N ILE A 48 10.64 -4.89 4.56
CA ILE A 48 9.19 -4.99 4.45
C ILE A 48 8.57 -3.95 5.38
N PHE A 49 7.61 -3.19 4.85
CA PHE A 49 6.87 -2.16 5.55
C PHE A 49 5.38 -2.46 5.42
N PHE A 50 4.70 -2.40 6.56
CA PHE A 50 3.25 -2.49 6.67
C PHE A 50 2.72 -1.17 7.21
N GLY A 51 1.67 -0.66 6.59
CA GLY A 51 1.06 0.56 7.08
C GLY A 51 -0.26 0.87 6.42
N ARG A 52 -0.74 2.08 6.70
CA ARG A 52 -1.99 2.61 6.19
C ARG A 52 -1.77 3.97 5.57
N TYR A 53 -2.40 4.19 4.42
CA TYR A 53 -2.53 5.51 3.82
C TYR A 53 -3.87 6.09 4.23
N HIS A 54 -3.83 7.28 4.81
CA HIS A 54 -4.97 8.14 5.04
C HIS A 54 -4.82 9.32 4.08
N ASP A 55 -5.47 9.20 2.93
CA ASP A 55 -5.36 10.13 1.82
C ASP A 55 -6.60 11.01 1.72
N GLU A 56 -6.38 12.24 1.29
CA GLU A 56 -7.43 13.11 0.80
C GLU A 56 -7.19 13.33 -0.69
N PHE A 57 -8.25 13.27 -1.49
CA PHE A 57 -8.22 13.59 -2.91
C PHE A 57 -9.15 14.77 -3.22
N THR A 58 -8.79 15.54 -4.24
CA THR A 58 -9.62 16.60 -4.80
C THR A 58 -9.82 16.35 -6.28
N ASP A 59 -11.07 16.46 -6.75
CA ASP A 59 -11.40 16.44 -8.16
C ASP A 59 -11.04 17.79 -8.79
N THR A 60 -10.18 17.76 -9.81
CA THR A 60 -9.70 18.93 -10.54
C THR A 60 -10.07 18.80 -12.01
N PRO A 61 -9.93 19.86 -12.84
CA PRO A 61 -10.11 19.74 -14.28
C PRO A 61 -9.23 18.67 -14.96
N ASP A 62 -8.11 18.29 -14.32
CA ASP A 62 -7.17 17.25 -14.78
C ASP A 62 -7.42 15.87 -14.12
N GLY A 63 -8.59 15.70 -13.50
CA GLY A 63 -9.01 14.52 -12.74
C GLY A 63 -8.55 14.54 -11.27
N TRP A 64 -8.96 13.51 -10.53
CA TRP A 64 -8.63 13.35 -9.11
C TRP A 64 -7.12 13.41 -8.83
N LYS A 65 -6.72 14.29 -7.91
CA LYS A 65 -5.34 14.40 -7.40
C LYS A 65 -5.32 14.17 -5.91
N ILE A 66 -4.23 13.57 -5.41
CA ILE A 66 -3.96 13.50 -3.97
C ILE A 66 -3.71 14.94 -3.48
N SER A 67 -4.56 15.43 -2.58
CA SER A 67 -4.39 16.74 -1.95
C SER A 67 -3.64 16.65 -0.62
N LYS A 68 -3.69 15.49 0.05
CA LYS A 68 -2.92 15.18 1.25
C LYS A 68 -2.72 13.67 1.39
N ARG A 69 -1.58 13.28 1.96
CA ARG A 69 -1.27 11.90 2.32
C ARG A 69 -0.66 11.86 3.71
N LEU A 70 -1.24 11.06 4.59
CA LEU A 70 -0.64 10.62 5.84
C LEU A 70 -0.37 9.12 5.75
N TYR A 71 0.89 8.73 5.85
CA TYR A 71 1.26 7.32 5.97
C TYR A 71 1.51 6.99 7.45
N ILE A 72 0.76 6.00 7.96
CA ILE A 72 0.94 5.46 9.30
C ILE A 72 1.69 4.15 9.15
N LEU A 73 2.95 4.12 9.60
CA LEU A 73 3.76 2.90 9.63
C LEU A 73 3.33 2.05 10.83
N ASP A 74 2.66 0.93 10.56
CA ASP A 74 2.19 0.02 11.61
C ASP A 74 3.29 -0.99 12.02
N SER A 75 4.11 -1.44 11.07
CA SER A 75 5.25 -2.31 11.35
C SER A 75 6.28 -2.29 10.22
N ASN A 76 7.53 -2.62 10.53
CA ASN A 76 8.56 -2.88 9.54
C ASN A 76 9.59 -3.88 10.07
N PHE A 77 10.21 -4.62 9.17
CA PHE A 77 11.36 -5.47 9.48
C PHE A 77 12.18 -5.77 8.24
N SER A 78 13.41 -6.23 8.46
CA SER A 78 14.31 -6.71 7.42
C SER A 78 14.49 -8.22 7.56
N THR A 79 14.66 -8.92 6.45
CA THR A 79 14.89 -10.37 6.43
C THR A 79 15.55 -10.79 5.13
N GLU A 80 16.04 -12.02 5.07
CA GLU A 80 16.52 -12.59 3.82
C GLU A 80 15.32 -13.01 2.95
N ALA A 81 15.39 -12.74 1.65
CA ALA A 81 14.29 -12.97 0.71
C ALA A 81 13.85 -14.45 0.68
N GLU A 82 14.80 -15.38 0.88
CA GLU A 82 14.50 -16.81 0.93
C GLU A 82 13.55 -17.18 2.08
N ASN A 83 13.67 -16.52 3.24
CA ASN A 83 12.88 -16.79 4.43
C ASN A 83 11.42 -16.35 4.31
N VAL A 84 11.10 -15.47 3.36
CA VAL A 84 9.77 -14.89 3.19
C VAL A 84 9.13 -15.18 1.85
N SER A 85 9.87 -15.71 0.88
CA SER A 85 9.36 -15.97 -0.48
C SER A 85 8.02 -16.74 -0.49
N GLY A 86 7.92 -17.86 0.24
CA GLY A 86 6.68 -18.63 0.37
C GLY A 86 5.63 -18.01 1.31
N ALA A 87 6.06 -17.28 2.34
CA ALA A 87 5.14 -16.63 3.29
C ALA A 87 4.41 -15.43 2.66
N LEU A 88 5.09 -14.70 1.77
CA LEU A 88 4.52 -13.57 1.05
C LEU A 88 3.44 -14.03 0.05
N GLU A 89 3.58 -15.20 -0.57
CA GLU A 89 2.57 -15.75 -1.48
C GLU A 89 1.20 -15.91 -0.79
N GLY A 90 1.17 -16.53 0.39
CA GLY A 90 -0.07 -16.68 1.17
C GLY A 90 -0.64 -15.34 1.66
N LEU A 91 0.23 -14.39 2.00
CA LEU A 91 -0.18 -13.03 2.39
C LEU A 91 -0.85 -12.30 1.22
N PHE A 92 -0.30 -12.38 0.01
CA PHE A 92 -0.88 -11.75 -1.18
C PHE A 92 -2.26 -12.33 -1.52
N LEU A 93 -2.50 -13.62 -1.29
CA LEU A 93 -3.84 -14.21 -1.44
C LEU A 93 -4.85 -13.64 -0.44
N GLY A 94 -4.42 -13.35 0.79
CA GLY A 94 -5.26 -12.82 1.85
C GLY A 94 -5.66 -11.34 1.69
N MET A 95 -4.96 -10.59 0.83
CA MET A 95 -5.22 -9.16 0.66
C MET A 95 -6.31 -8.83 -0.38
N ASN A 96 -6.87 -9.83 -1.07
CA ASN A 96 -8.03 -9.65 -1.94
C ASN A 96 -9.32 -9.54 -1.12
N LEU A 97 -9.61 -8.34 -0.59
CA LEU A 97 -10.92 -8.06 -0.02
C LEU A 97 -11.92 -7.72 -1.11
N ARG A 98 -13.01 -8.48 -1.15
CA ARG A 98 -14.16 -8.15 -1.99
C ARG A 98 -14.90 -6.94 -1.42
N THR A 99 -15.07 -5.91 -2.24
CA THR A 99 -15.80 -4.66 -1.88
C THR A 99 -17.29 -4.89 -1.64
N ASP A 100 -17.83 -6.02 -2.10
CA ASP A 100 -19.22 -6.45 -1.87
C ASP A 100 -19.40 -7.30 -0.61
N SER A 101 -18.34 -7.57 0.15
CA SER A 101 -18.41 -8.30 1.41
C SER A 101 -19.02 -7.44 2.51
N GLU A 102 -19.89 -8.00 3.34
CA GLU A 102 -20.38 -7.32 4.56
C GLU A 102 -19.25 -7.00 5.55
N LYS A 103 -18.15 -7.74 5.48
CA LYS A 103 -16.94 -7.52 6.29
C LYS A 103 -16.03 -6.44 5.70
N TYR A 104 -16.38 -5.90 4.53
CA TYR A 104 -15.64 -4.82 3.93
C TYR A 104 -15.70 -3.57 4.82
N ARG A 105 -14.54 -3.03 5.15
CA ARG A 105 -14.42 -1.86 6.02
C ARG A 105 -15.13 -0.67 5.34
N LYS A 106 -16.05 -0.07 6.07
CA LYS A 106 -16.65 1.24 5.74
C LYS A 106 -16.01 2.26 6.65
N LEU A 107 -15.78 3.48 6.15
CA LEU A 107 -15.32 4.58 7.00
C LEU A 107 -16.37 4.84 8.09
N TYR A 108 -15.91 5.20 9.28
CA TYR A 108 -16.80 5.47 10.40
C TYR A 108 -17.56 6.77 10.15
N ASN A 109 -18.84 6.65 9.81
CA ASN A 109 -19.74 7.79 9.72
C ASN A 109 -20.16 8.14 11.16
N GLY A 110 -19.40 9.00 11.82
CA GLY A 110 -19.80 9.56 13.10
C GLY A 110 -21.08 10.36 12.92
N ASN A 111 -22.20 9.85 13.44
CA ASN A 111 -23.41 10.64 13.68
C ASN A 111 -23.22 11.51 14.92
#